data_AF-A0A930FGN3-F1
#
_entry.id   AF-A0A930FGN3-F1
#
_cell.length_a   1.000
_cell.length_b   1.000
_cell.length_c   1.000
_cell.angle_alpha   90.00
_cell.angle_beta   90.00
_cell.angle_gamma   90.00
#
_symmetry.space_group_name_H-M   'P 1'
#
loop_
_entity.id
_entity.type
_entity.pdbx_description
1 polymer ?
#
loop_
_entity_poly.entity_id
_entity_poly.type
_entity_poly.pdbx_seq_one_letter_code
_entity_poly.pdbx_strand_id
1 'polypeptide(L)'
;MVLNKAGREIPQEYADQYGVYEGELARIKPYEAASRKIKPVEPRQEKLLGSIREAIEKTGLKDGMTISFHHHFREGDYVINMVMDEIAKMGIKNLSIAPSSIANVHEPLIEHIKNGVITNITSSGLRDKLGAAISS
;
A
#
# COMPACT_ATOMS: atom_id res chain seq x y z
N MET A 1 4.05 13.24 -25.04
CA MET A 1 2.80 12.49 -24.78
C MET A 1 2.72 11.38 -25.80
N VAL A 2 2.18 10.22 -25.42
CA VAL A 2 1.90 9.09 -26.31
C VAL A 2 0.41 8.78 -26.23
N LEU A 3 -0.28 8.68 -27.38
CA LEU A 3 -1.67 8.27 -27.44
C LEU A 3 -1.76 6.75 -27.35
N ASN A 4 -2.48 6.21 -26.36
CA ASN A 4 -2.69 4.76 -26.24
C ASN A 4 -3.88 4.28 -27.08
N LYS A 5 -4.10 2.96 -27.17
CA LYS A 5 -5.21 2.38 -27.96
C LYS A 5 -6.62 2.68 -27.42
N ALA A 6 -6.73 3.22 -26.21
CA ALA A 6 -8.00 3.71 -25.65
C ALA A 6 -8.22 5.21 -25.93
N GLY A 7 -7.36 5.85 -26.74
CA GLY A 7 -7.45 7.27 -27.08
C GLY A 7 -7.06 8.21 -25.93
N ARG A 8 -6.23 7.77 -24.97
CA ARG A 8 -5.75 8.60 -23.86
C ARG A 8 -4.31 9.03 -24.09
N GLU A 9 -4.03 10.30 -23.83
CA GLU A 9 -2.68 10.85 -23.87
C GLU A 9 -1.95 10.56 -22.56
N ILE A 10 -0.84 9.82 -22.64
CA ILE A 10 -0.01 9.46 -21.49
C ILE A 10 1.33 10.21 -21.58
N PRO A 11 1.83 10.85 -20.50
CA PRO A 11 3.17 11.44 -20.47
C PRO A 11 4.26 10.42 -20.84
N GLN A 12 5.29 10.89 -21.55
CA GLN A 12 6.33 10.01 -22.09
C GLN A 12 7.07 9.26 -20.97
N GLU A 13 7.35 9.92 -19.85
CA GLU A 13 8.03 9.32 -18.70
C GLU A 13 7.30 8.07 -18.17
N TYR A 14 5.97 8.12 -18.07
CA TYR A 14 5.17 6.99 -17.61
C TYR A 14 4.96 5.94 -18.70
N ALA A 15 4.87 6.37 -19.95
CA ALA A 15 4.82 5.46 -21.09
C ALA A 15 6.10 4.62 -21.19
N ASP A 16 7.27 5.23 -20.96
CA ASP A 16 8.56 4.54 -20.98
C ASP A 16 8.72 3.61 -19.78
N GLN A 17 8.22 4.03 -18.61
CA GLN A 17 8.32 3.24 -17.37
C GLN A 17 7.37 2.04 -17.32
N TYR A 18 6.11 2.20 -17.70
CA TYR A 18 5.05 1.18 -17.52
C TYR A 18 4.54 0.58 -18.84
N GLY A 19 4.91 1.17 -19.97
CA GLY A 19 4.34 0.90 -21.28
C GLY A 19 2.90 1.44 -21.42
N VAL A 20 2.42 1.57 -22.65
CA VAL A 20 1.06 2.04 -22.95
C VAL A 20 0.06 0.89 -23.08
N TYR A 21 -1.23 1.20 -22.96
CA TYR A 21 -2.31 0.24 -23.22
C TYR A 21 -2.39 -0.08 -24.71
N GLU A 22 -2.23 -1.37 -25.05
CA GLU A 22 -2.19 -1.91 -26.42
C GLU A 22 -3.35 -2.86 -26.75
N GLY A 23 -4.32 -2.97 -25.84
CA GLY A 23 -5.46 -3.90 -25.94
C GLY A 23 -5.51 -4.88 -24.76
N GLU A 24 -6.70 -5.42 -24.49
CA GLU A 24 -6.98 -6.23 -23.29
C GLU A 24 -6.14 -7.53 -23.20
N LEU A 25 -5.77 -8.12 -24.35
CA LEU A 25 -5.03 -9.39 -24.40
C LEU A 25 -3.52 -9.22 -24.61
N ALA A 26 -3.02 -7.99 -24.81
CA ALA A 26 -1.66 -7.74 -25.31
C ALA A 26 -0.53 -8.23 -24.37
N ARG A 27 -0.83 -8.39 -23.08
CA ARG A 27 0.17 -8.69 -22.03
C ARG A 27 -0.08 -10.00 -21.28
N ILE A 28 -0.94 -10.87 -21.80
CA ILE A 28 -1.15 -12.21 -21.23
C ILE A 28 0.01 -13.10 -21.70
N LYS A 29 1.00 -13.31 -20.84
CA LYS A 29 2.21 -14.10 -21.13
C LYS A 29 2.53 -15.01 -19.94
N PRO A 30 3.20 -16.16 -20.16
CA PRO A 30 3.75 -16.94 -19.06
C PRO A 30 4.64 -16.08 -18.16
N TYR A 31 4.54 -16.27 -16.85
CA TYR A 31 5.32 -15.55 -15.86
C TYR A 31 5.67 -16.48 -14.69
N GLU A 32 6.73 -16.13 -13.96
CA GLU A 32 7.09 -16.83 -12.73
C GLU A 32 6.27 -16.29 -11.58
N ALA A 33 5.55 -17.18 -10.88
CA ALA A 33 4.75 -16.77 -9.72
C ALA A 33 5.64 -16.28 -8.57
N ALA A 34 5.23 -15.20 -7.92
CA ALA A 34 5.97 -14.65 -6.79
C ALA A 34 6.01 -15.65 -5.62
N SER A 35 7.18 -15.77 -4.98
CA SER A 35 7.37 -16.56 -3.77
C SER A 35 7.70 -15.66 -2.57
N ARG A 36 7.41 -16.12 -1.36
CA ARG A 36 7.67 -15.38 -0.12
C ARG A 36 8.85 -15.95 0.66
N LYS A 37 9.58 -15.09 1.36
CA LYS A 37 10.59 -15.52 2.33
C LYS A 37 9.89 -16.09 3.57
N ILE A 38 10.26 -17.32 3.96
CA ILE A 38 9.69 -18.01 5.10
C ILE A 38 10.57 -17.81 6.33
N LYS A 39 9.96 -17.40 7.45
CA LYS A 39 10.58 -17.49 8.79
C LYS A 39 10.04 -18.76 9.45
N PRO A 40 10.85 -19.84 9.58
CA PRO A 40 10.40 -21.06 10.25
C PRO A 40 10.05 -20.76 11.72
N VAL A 41 9.06 -21.48 12.25
CA VAL A 41 8.61 -21.34 13.64
C VAL A 41 9.03 -22.59 14.39
N GLU A 42 9.71 -22.40 15.52
CA GLU A 42 10.15 -23.52 16.36
C GLU A 42 8.97 -24.12 17.14
N PRO A 43 9.03 -25.42 17.48
CA PRO A 43 8.05 -26.01 18.40
C PRO A 43 7.98 -25.20 19.70
N ARG A 44 6.76 -24.88 20.14
CA ARG A 44 6.45 -24.07 21.34
C ARG A 44 6.78 -22.58 21.25
N GLN A 45 7.21 -22.07 20.09
CA GLN A 45 7.32 -20.63 19.89
C GLN A 45 5.93 -19.97 19.86
N GLU A 46 5.69 -19.00 20.74
CA GLU A 46 4.44 -18.27 20.79
C GLU A 46 4.38 -17.20 19.69
N LYS A 47 3.24 -17.14 19.00
CA LYS A 47 2.97 -16.15 17.93
C LYS A 47 2.05 -15.01 18.39
N LEU A 48 1.44 -15.14 19.56
CA LEU A 48 0.60 -14.12 20.15
C LEU A 48 1.48 -13.02 20.73
N LEU A 49 1.09 -11.77 20.51
CA LEU A 49 1.81 -10.58 20.93
C LEU A 49 0.88 -9.68 21.75
N GLY A 50 1.45 -8.88 22.64
CA GLY A 50 0.72 -8.01 23.56
C GLY A 50 0.28 -6.68 22.95
N SER A 51 0.86 -6.25 21.82
CA SER A 51 0.51 -4.96 21.20
C SER A 51 0.86 -4.87 19.71
N ILE A 52 0.30 -3.87 19.03
CA ILE A 52 0.67 -3.50 17.65
C ILE A 52 2.13 -3.08 17.58
N ARG A 53 2.62 -2.34 18.58
CA ARG A 53 4.03 -1.94 18.66
C ARG A 53 4.95 -3.16 18.66
N GLU A 54 4.68 -4.13 19.53
CA GLU A 54 5.46 -5.39 19.58
C GLU A 54 5.40 -6.15 18.25
N ALA A 55 4.24 -6.13 17.57
CA ALA A 55 4.11 -6.71 16.24
C ALA A 55 5.00 -6.02 15.21
N ILE A 56 5.01 -4.69 15.17
CA ILE A 56 5.88 -3.91 14.26
C ILE A 56 7.35 -4.21 14.55
N GLU A 57 7.78 -4.19 15.81
CA GLU A 57 9.14 -4.50 16.22
C GLU A 57 9.57 -5.91 15.80
N LYS A 58 8.77 -6.95 16.11
CA LYS A 58 9.11 -8.34 15.78
C LYS A 58 9.00 -8.67 14.29
N THR A 59 8.21 -7.92 13.52
CA THR A 59 8.21 -8.08 12.06
C THR A 59 9.55 -7.64 11.45
N GLY A 60 10.24 -6.69 12.11
CA GLY A 60 11.45 -6.05 11.61
C GLY A 60 11.16 -5.03 10.52
N LEU A 61 10.02 -4.32 10.62
CA LEU A 61 9.64 -3.27 9.69
C LEU A 61 10.69 -2.14 9.71
N LYS A 62 11.04 -1.63 8.54
CA LYS A 62 12.01 -0.54 8.36
C LYS A 62 11.50 0.42 7.29
N ASP A 63 12.12 1.60 7.24
CA ASP A 63 11.88 2.57 6.18
C ASP A 63 12.04 1.96 4.79
N GLY A 64 11.19 2.38 3.85
CA GLY A 64 11.22 1.88 2.47
C GLY A 64 10.48 0.55 2.24
N MET A 65 9.95 -0.09 3.27
CA MET A 65 9.20 -1.34 3.12
C MET A 65 7.76 -1.13 2.61
N THR A 66 7.18 -2.21 2.07
CA THR A 66 5.76 -2.25 1.67
C THR A 66 4.93 -3.04 2.67
N ILE A 67 3.80 -2.49 3.10
CA ILE A 67 2.80 -3.16 3.96
C ILE A 67 1.41 -3.14 3.32
N SER A 68 0.54 -4.08 3.70
CA SER A 68 -0.78 -4.24 3.08
C SER A 68 -1.90 -4.42 4.10
N PHE A 69 -3.12 -4.03 3.71
CA PHE A 69 -4.32 -4.14 4.54
C PHE A 69 -5.52 -4.57 3.69
N HIS A 70 -6.60 -5.01 4.34
CA HIS A 70 -7.87 -5.32 3.66
C HIS A 70 -8.99 -4.37 4.11
N HIS A 71 -9.94 -4.09 3.22
CA HIS A 71 -11.03 -3.13 3.48
C HIS A 71 -12.36 -3.77 3.88
N HIS A 72 -12.37 -5.04 4.32
CA HIS A 72 -13.61 -5.79 4.59
C HIS A 72 -14.49 -5.14 5.68
N PHE A 73 -13.91 -4.39 6.61
CA PHE A 73 -14.66 -3.62 7.61
C PHE A 73 -15.21 -2.28 7.08
N ARG A 74 -14.79 -1.87 5.87
CA ARG A 74 -15.22 -0.63 5.20
C ARG A 74 -15.05 0.58 6.11
N GLU A 75 -16.10 1.35 6.33
CA GLU A 75 -16.11 2.53 7.20
C GLU A 75 -15.97 2.20 8.70
N GLY A 76 -16.04 0.92 9.08
CA GLY A 76 -15.78 0.46 10.44
C GLY A 76 -14.36 -0.05 10.68
N ASP A 77 -13.44 0.11 9.72
CA ASP A 77 -12.06 -0.32 9.91
C ASP A 77 -11.31 0.60 10.89
N TYR A 78 -10.71 -0.03 11.90
CA TYR A 78 -9.78 0.64 12.80
C TYR A 78 -8.33 0.20 12.58
N VAL A 79 -8.11 -0.91 11.86
CA VAL A 79 -6.81 -1.56 11.77
C VAL A 79 -5.80 -0.67 11.06
N ILE A 80 -6.17 -0.08 9.92
CA ILE A 80 -5.26 0.76 9.13
C ILE A 80 -4.80 1.96 9.97
N ASN A 81 -5.73 2.69 10.58
CA ASN A 81 -5.40 3.86 11.37
C ASN A 81 -4.55 3.50 12.60
N MET A 82 -4.92 2.46 13.35
CA MET A 82 -4.16 2.03 14.52
C MET A 82 -2.71 1.63 14.18
N VAL A 83 -2.51 0.89 13.09
CA VAL A 83 -1.17 0.46 12.68
C VAL A 83 -0.36 1.63 12.16
N MET A 84 -0.93 2.49 11.30
CA MET A 84 -0.21 3.64 10.75
C MET A 84 0.16 4.67 11.82
N ASP A 85 -0.71 4.89 12.80
CA ASP A 85 -0.40 5.77 13.93
C ASP A 85 0.76 5.23 14.78
N GLU A 86 0.81 3.93 15.04
CA GLU A 86 1.92 3.34 15.80
C GLU A 86 3.24 3.37 15.01
N ILE A 87 3.19 3.09 13.70
CA ILE A 87 4.34 3.24 12.79
C ILE A 87 4.90 4.67 12.83
N ALA A 88 4.02 5.67 12.75
CA ALA A 88 4.40 7.07 12.80
C ALA A 88 5.04 7.44 14.16
N LYS A 89 4.47 6.97 15.28
CA LYS A 89 5.05 7.17 16.63
C LYS A 89 6.41 6.51 16.80
N MET A 90 6.64 5.38 16.13
CA MET A 90 7.93 4.70 16.11
C MET A 90 8.97 5.40 15.21
N GLY A 91 8.57 6.44 14.46
CA GLY A 91 9.46 7.20 13.60
C GLY A 91 9.81 6.51 12.28
N ILE A 92 9.10 5.43 11.93
CA ILE A 92 9.30 4.72 10.66
C ILE A 92 8.68 5.55 9.53
N LYS A 93 9.39 5.69 8.43
CA LYS A 93 9.02 6.56 7.30
C LYS A 93 9.19 5.89 5.95
N ASN A 94 8.82 6.61 4.89
CA ASN A 94 9.02 6.19 3.51
C ASN A 94 8.39 4.83 3.20
N LEU A 95 7.19 4.55 3.72
CA LEU A 95 6.50 3.30 3.46
C LEU A 95 5.69 3.36 2.17
N SER A 96 5.61 2.20 1.51
CA SER A 96 4.60 1.92 0.50
C SER A 96 3.43 1.18 1.15
N ILE A 97 2.21 1.65 0.95
CA ILE A 97 1.02 0.96 1.42
C ILE A 97 0.25 0.33 0.24
N ALA A 98 -0.16 -0.91 0.43
CA ALA A 98 -0.93 -1.70 -0.54
C ALA A 98 -2.26 -2.20 0.07
N PRO A 99 -3.15 -1.32 0.56
CA PRO A 99 -4.47 -1.74 1.00
C PRO A 99 -5.33 -2.17 -0.19
N SER A 100 -6.20 -3.16 -0.01
CA SER A 100 -7.07 -3.58 -1.11
C SER A 100 -8.06 -2.48 -1.56
N SER A 101 -8.45 -1.56 -0.66
CA SER A 101 -9.17 -0.31 -0.96
C SER A 101 -9.06 0.64 0.24
N ILE A 102 -9.33 1.94 0.04
CA ILE A 102 -9.31 2.94 1.12
C ILE A 102 -10.68 3.64 1.23
N ALA A 103 -11.31 3.50 2.40
CA ALA A 103 -12.56 4.12 2.83
C ALA A 103 -12.36 5.51 3.50
N ASN A 104 -13.45 6.21 3.82
CA ASN A 104 -13.42 7.57 4.39
C ASN A 104 -12.89 7.62 5.83
N VAL A 105 -13.15 6.58 6.62
CA VAL A 105 -12.61 6.43 7.98
C VAL A 105 -11.07 6.51 8.01
N HIS A 106 -10.39 6.30 6.88
CA HIS A 106 -8.93 6.41 6.76
C HIS A 106 -8.42 7.82 6.46
N GLU A 107 -9.24 8.86 6.67
CA GLU A 107 -8.82 10.26 6.62
C GLU A 107 -7.48 10.55 7.36
N PRO A 108 -7.16 9.93 8.52
CA PRO A 108 -5.88 10.15 9.19
C PRO A 108 -4.64 9.84 8.34
N LEU A 109 -4.77 9.04 7.28
CA LEU A 109 -3.67 8.77 6.35
C LEU A 109 -3.14 10.04 5.66
N ILE A 110 -3.94 11.10 5.55
CA ILE A 110 -3.52 12.38 4.97
C ILE A 110 -2.31 12.95 5.72
N GLU A 111 -2.33 12.92 7.06
CA GLU A 111 -1.23 13.44 7.86
C GLU A 111 0.00 12.54 7.80
N HIS A 112 -0.20 11.22 7.69
CA HIS A 112 0.90 10.26 7.48
C HIS A 112 1.58 10.47 6.12
N ILE A 113 0.85 10.88 5.10
CA ILE A 113 1.41 11.26 3.80
C ILE A 113 2.21 12.56 3.93
N LYS A 114 1.62 13.63 4.49
CA LYS A 114 2.29 14.93 4.66
C LYS A 114 3.60 14.84 5.45
N ASN A 115 3.64 13.97 6.47
CA ASN A 115 4.81 13.80 7.34
C ASN A 115 5.86 12.81 6.80
N GLY A 116 5.64 12.27 5.60
CA GLY A 116 6.55 11.34 4.92
C GLY A 116 6.56 9.93 5.53
N VAL A 117 5.56 9.58 6.33
CA VAL A 117 5.38 8.20 6.82
C VAL A 117 5.02 7.29 5.64
N ILE A 118 4.11 7.77 4.79
CA ILE A 118 3.66 7.08 3.56
C ILE A 118 4.15 7.88 2.36
N THR A 119 4.85 7.22 1.44
CA THR A 119 5.36 7.82 0.20
C THR A 119 4.80 7.19 -1.06
N ASN A 120 4.21 5.99 -0.96
CA ASN A 120 3.60 5.29 -2.09
C ASN A 120 2.28 4.63 -1.68
N ILE A 121 1.30 4.63 -2.58
CA ILE A 121 -0.02 4.03 -2.36
C ILE A 121 -0.43 3.24 -3.59
N THR A 122 -0.90 2.01 -3.39
CA THR A 122 -1.62 1.23 -4.41
C THR A 122 -2.88 0.61 -3.80
N SER A 123 -4.04 0.84 -4.42
CA SER A 123 -5.32 0.29 -3.95
C SER A 123 -6.37 0.26 -5.07
N SER A 124 -7.52 -0.38 -4.81
CA SER A 124 -8.67 -0.31 -5.73
C SER A 124 -9.28 1.10 -5.82
N GLY A 125 -9.15 1.94 -4.80
CA GLY A 125 -9.71 3.28 -4.84
C GLY A 125 -9.48 4.07 -3.56
N LEU A 126 -9.53 5.39 -3.74
CA LEU A 126 -9.40 6.41 -2.71
C LEU A 126 -10.74 7.13 -2.63
N ARG A 127 -11.34 7.21 -1.45
CA ARG A 127 -12.66 7.85 -1.26
C ARG A 127 -12.51 9.28 -0.73
N ASP A 128 -13.48 10.10 -1.14
CA ASP A 128 -13.76 11.46 -0.71
C ASP A 128 -12.51 12.28 -0.34
N LYS A 129 -12.27 12.49 0.96
CA LYS A 129 -11.23 13.40 1.45
C LYS A 129 -9.82 12.97 1.06
N LEU A 130 -9.52 11.68 1.17
CA LEU A 130 -8.19 11.18 0.79
C LEU A 130 -8.01 11.21 -0.73
N GLY A 131 -9.06 10.88 -1.50
CA GLY A 131 -9.04 11.01 -2.95
C GLY A 131 -8.76 12.45 -3.38
N ALA A 132 -9.46 13.42 -2.77
CA ALA A 132 -9.27 14.84 -3.02
C ALA A 132 -7.84 15.30 -2.69
N ALA A 133 -7.29 14.87 -1.54
CA ALA A 133 -5.94 15.22 -1.11
C ALA A 133 -4.82 14.66 -2.02
N ILE A 134 -5.06 13.57 -2.73
CA ILE A 134 -4.10 12.99 -3.69
C ILE A 134 -4.18 13.67 -5.05
N SER A 135 -5.37 14.13 -5.45
CA SER A 135 -5.59 14.75 -6.76
C SER A 135 -5.33 16.26 -6.83
N SER A 136 -5.08 16.90 -5.68
CA SER A 136 -4.81 18.35 -5.55
C SER A 136 -3.34 18.67 -5.77
#